data_AF-A0A7U4JAL4-F1
#
_entry.id   AF-A0A7U4JAL4-F1
#
_cell.length_a   1.000
_cell.length_b   1.000
_cell.length_c   1.000
_cell.angle_alpha   90.00
_cell.angle_beta   90.00
_cell.angle_gamma   90.00
#
_symmetry.space_group_name_H-M   'P 1'
#
loop_
_entity.id
_entity.type
_entity.pdbx_description
1 polymer ?
#
loop_
_entity_poly.entity_id
_entity_poly.type
_entity_poly.pdbx_seq_one_letter_code
_entity_poly.pdbx_strand_id
1 'polypeptide(L)' 'MARTLAQFTITTDAEGEYVLHLEDEDGETMEFSASYEQLDLIVEAIEERLDSDEEDALGVDEDGDEPEAEA' A
#
# COMPACT_ATOMS: atom_id res chain seq x y z
N MET A 1 9.28 -14.80 7.53
CA MET A 1 8.04 -14.06 7.84
C MET A 1 7.92 -12.95 6.82
N ALA A 2 6.71 -12.56 6.41
CA ALA A 2 6.53 -11.40 5.54
C ALA A 2 6.87 -10.13 6.33
N ARG A 3 7.46 -9.13 5.67
CA ARG A 3 7.74 -7.82 6.25
C ARG A 3 6.48 -6.97 6.16
N THR A 4 6.18 -6.19 7.20
CA THR A 4 5.09 -5.21 7.15
C THR A 4 5.58 -3.98 6.41
N LEU A 5 4.81 -3.51 5.43
CA LEU A 5 5.12 -2.30 4.69
C LEU A 5 4.75 -1.07 5.54
N ALA A 6 5.74 -0.26 5.89
CA ALA A 6 5.55 1.01 6.59
C ALA A 6 5.35 2.17 5.62
N GLN A 7 6.17 2.25 4.58
CA GLN A 7 6.09 3.31 3.57
C GLN A 7 6.33 2.78 2.16
N PHE A 8 5.57 3.29 1.21
CA PHE A 8 5.75 3.05 -0.23
C PHE A 8 5.96 4.37 -0.96
N THR A 9 6.97 4.46 -1.82
CA THR A 9 7.24 5.66 -2.64
C THR A 9 7.75 5.26 -4.01
N ILE A 10 7.25 5.91 -5.06
CA ILE A 10 7.73 5.71 -6.43
C ILE A 10 8.41 7.00 -6.89
N THR A 11 9.64 6.90 -7.35
CA THR A 11 10.39 8.02 -7.94
C THR A 11 10.86 7.68 -9.35
N THR A 12 11.20 8.70 -10.14
CA THR A 12 11.83 8.51 -11.46
C THR A 12 13.33 8.72 -11.31
N ASP A 13 14.14 7.81 -11.83
CA ASP A 13 15.59 8.00 -11.88
C ASP A 13 16.00 8.97 -13.01
N ALA A 14 17.25 9.44 -12.97
CA ALA A 14 17.87 10.26 -14.00
C ALA A 14 17.89 9.58 -15.39
N GLU A 15 17.86 8.24 -15.44
CA GLU A 15 17.79 7.45 -16.69
C GLU A 15 16.35 7.30 -17.23
N GLY A 16 15.34 7.82 -16.51
CA GLY A 16 13.93 7.79 -16.91
C GLY A 16 13.20 6.49 -16.53
N GLU A 17 13.84 5.61 -15.78
CA GLU A 17 13.25 4.41 -15.18
C GLU A 17 12.55 4.74 -13.85
N TYR A 18 11.60 3.92 -13.43
CA TYR A 18 10.89 4.12 -12.17
C TYR A 18 11.51 3.28 -11.05
N VAL A 19 11.65 3.87 -9.87
CA VAL A 19 12.23 3.22 -8.70
C VAL A 19 11.19 3.17 -7.58
N LEU A 20 10.82 1.97 -7.18
CA LEU A 20 9.91 1.69 -6.09
C LEU A 20 10.73 1.51 -4.81
N HIS A 21 10.38 2.29 -3.80
CA HIS A 21 10.96 2.23 -2.46
C HIS A 21 9.92 1.66 -1.51
N LEU A 22 10.23 0.51 -0.92
CA LEU A 22 9.41 -0.14 0.10
C LEU A 22 10.20 -0.11 1.41
N GLU A 23 9.75 0.69 2.37
CA GLU A 23 10.29 0.71 3.72
C GLU A 23 9.44 -0.17 4.64
N ASP A 24 10.08 -1.03 5.43
CA ASP A 24 9.42 -1.80 6.46
C ASP A 24 9.38 -1.10 7.82
N GLU A 25 8.63 -1.64 8.79
CA GLU A 25 8.49 -1.06 10.14
C GLU A 25 9.80 -1.05 10.94
N ASP A 26 10.79 -1.87 10.54
CA ASP A 26 12.13 -1.89 11.12
C ASP A 26 13.03 -0.79 10.52
N GLY A 27 12.54 -0.07 9.50
CA GLY A 27 13.26 1.00 8.80
C GLY A 27 14.19 0.50 7.70
N GLU A 28 14.07 -0.76 7.28
CA GLU A 28 14.82 -1.29 6.14
C GLU A 28 14.09 -0.93 4.83
N THR A 29 14.79 -0.20 3.96
CA THR A 29 14.28 0.17 2.63
C THR A 29 14.76 -0.82 1.57
N MET A 30 13.82 -1.34 0.78
CA MET A 30 14.06 -2.12 -0.42
C MET A 30 13.77 -1.27 -1.66
N GLU A 31 14.71 -1.28 -2.61
CA GLU A 31 14.62 -0.52 -3.87
C GLU A 31 14.45 -1.47 -5.06
N PHE A 32 13.48 -1.19 -5.93
CA PHE A 32 13.24 -1.95 -7.15
C PHE A 32 13.10 -1.02 -8.36
N SER A 33 13.88 -1.29 -9.40
CA SER A 33 13.72 -0.63 -10.69
C SER A 33 12.62 -1.33 -11.51
N ALA A 34 11.70 -0.54 -12.06
CA ALA A 34 10.60 -1.00 -12.90
C ALA A 34 10.43 -0.11 -14.13
N SER A 35 9.96 -0.70 -15.22
CA SER A 35 9.55 0.03 -16.42
C SER A 35 8.15 0.62 -16.27
N TYR A 36 7.77 1.52 -17.18
CA TYR A 36 6.41 2.08 -17.25
C TYR A 36 5.34 0.97 -17.39
N GLU A 37 5.58 -0.01 -18.25
CA GLU A 37 4.65 -1.14 -18.45
C GLU A 37 4.52 -1.99 -17.19
N GLN A 38 5.60 -2.14 -16.42
CA GLN A 38 5.56 -2.87 -15.15
C GLN A 38 4.81 -2.10 -14.07
N LEU A 39 4.93 -0.77 -14.03
CA LEU A 39 4.12 0.06 -13.14
C LEU A 39 2.63 -0.07 -13.43
N ASP A 40 2.26 -0.09 -14.72
CA ASP A 40 0.87 -0.27 -15.14
C ASP A 40 0.31 -1.60 -14.62
N LEU A 41 1.05 -2.69 -14.78
CA LEU A 41 0.68 -4.01 -14.25
C LEU A 41 0.61 -4.04 -12.71
N ILE A 42 1.47 -3.28 -12.02
CA ILE A 42 1.43 -3.17 -10.55
C ILE A 42 0.17 -2.45 -10.11
N VAL A 43 -0.22 -1.37 -10.80
CA VAL A 43 -1.46 -0.63 -10.51
C VAL A 43 -2.67 -1.53 -10.73
N GLU A 44 -2.74 -2.22 -11.88
CA GLU A 44 -3.84 -3.15 -12.19
C GLU A 44 -3.99 -4.23 -11.12
N ALA A 45 -2.88 -4.85 -10.69
CA ALA A 45 -2.89 -5.88 -9.66
C ALA A 45 -3.32 -5.35 -8.28
N ILE A 46 -2.99 -4.09 -7.96
CA ILE A 46 -3.43 -3.44 -6.72
C ILE A 46 -4.94 -3.16 -6.79
N GLU A 47 -5.42 -2.61 -7.91
CA GLU A 47 -6.84 -2.31 -8.11
C GLU A 47 -7.70 -3.59 -8.06
N GLU A 48 -7.28 -4.66 -8.73
CA GLU A 48 -7.97 -5.97 -8.68
C GLU A 48 -8.06 -6.50 -7.23
N ARG A 49 -7.02 -6.31 -6.44
CA ARG A 49 -7.01 -6.70 -5.02
C ARG A 49 -7.91 -5.83 -4.18
N LEU A 50 -7.87 -4.52 -4.35
CA LEU A 50 -8.73 -3.60 -3.61
C LEU A 50 -10.21 -3.85 -3.92
N ASP A 51 -10.57 -4.15 -5.18
CA ASP A 51 -11.94 -4.49 -5.58
C ASP A 51 -12.39 -5.84 -5.00
N SER A 52 -11.52 -6.86 -5.06
CA SER A 52 -11.82 -8.19 -4.50
C SER A 52 -11.87 -8.19 -2.97
N ASP A 53 -11.05 -7.38 -2.32
CA ASP A 53 -10.95 -7.27 -0.87
C ASP A 53 -11.87 -6.16 -0.32
N GLU A 54 -12.61 -5.42 -1.17
CA GLU A 54 -13.55 -4.35 -0.77
C GLU A 54 -14.61 -4.86 0.21
N GLU A 55 -15.12 -6.09 0.00
CA GLU A 55 -16.07 -6.74 0.92
C GLU A 55 -15.45 -7.12 2.28
N ASP A 56 -14.12 -7.29 2.39
CA ASP A 56 -13.40 -7.66 3.62
C ASP A 56 -12.81 -6.43 4.34
N ALA A 57 -12.34 -5.44 3.59
CA ALA A 57 -11.71 -4.21 4.08
C ALA A 57 -12.71 -3.14 4.54
N LEU A 58 -13.89 -3.02 3.90
CA LEU A 58 -14.96 -2.13 4.36
C LEU A 58 -15.74 -2.71 5.57
N GLY A 59 -15.41 -3.93 6.01
CA GLY A 59 -16.02 -4.60 7.17
C GLY A 59 -15.38 -4.27 8.53
N VAL A 60 -14.40 -3.34 8.58
CA VAL A 60 -13.70 -2.96 9.84
C VAL A 60 -13.65 -1.43 9.99
N ASP A 61 -14.80 -0.79 10.19
CA ASP A 61 -14.97 0.39 11.06
C ASP A 61 -16.46 0.80 11.20
N GLU A 62 -17.33 -0.12 11.65
CA GLU A 62 -18.71 0.21 12.08
C GLU A 62 -19.03 -0.22 13.52
N ASP A 63 -18.04 -0.51 14.37
CA ASP A 63 -18.27 -0.78 15.80
C ASP A 63 -17.38 0.09 16.69
N GLY A 64 -17.88 1.28 17.05
CA GLY A 64 -17.23 2.13 18.05
C GLY A 64 -17.84 3.51 18.34
N ASP A 65 -19.05 3.83 17.90
CA ASP A 65 -19.80 4.97 18.46
C ASP A 65 -20.32 4.53 19.85
N GLU A 66 -19.59 4.86 20.91
CA GLU A 66 -20.05 4.71 22.29
C GLU A 66 -21.08 5.82 22.61
N PRO A 67 -22.37 5.51 22.86
CA PRO A 67 -23.31 6.51 23.32
C PRO A 67 -23.14 6.76 24.82
N GLU A 68 -23.08 8.05 25.17
CA GLU A 68 -23.45 8.69 26.45
C GLU A 68 -22.71 8.29 27.74
N ALA A 69 -21.96 9.25 28.30
CA ALA A 69 -21.81 9.39 29.74
C ALA A 69 -22.37 10.75 30.17
N GLU A 70 -23.67 10.78 30.50
CA GLU A 70 -24.22 11.79 31.40
C GLU A 70 -23.79 11.45 32.85
N ALA A 71 -23.11 12.38 33.52
CA ALA A 71 -23.00 12.44 34.98
C ALA A 71 -22.78 13.88 35.47
#